data_AF-A0A7X0TZU3-F1
#
_entry.id   AF-A0A7X0TZU3-F1
#
_cell.length_a   1.000
_cell.length_b   1.000
_cell.length_c   1.000
_cell.angle_alpha   90.00
_cell.angle_beta   90.00
_cell.angle_gamma   90.00
#
_symmetry.space_group_name_H-M   'P 1'
#
loop_
_entity.id
_entity.type
_entity.pdbx_description
1 polymer ?
#
loop_
_entity_poly.entity_id
_entity_poly.type
_entity_poly.pdbx_seq_one_letter_code
_entity_poly.pdbx_strand_id
1 'polypeptide(L)'
;MNPLRTITVGVAAAVASVILAQPALAASFQRDVGDGVVRYADPTNELCVRADDTTGTAWVEVTVTRPGVIGIPIVIRDDNVRHPGATCAVLAAFEDTTYRVDYESYWSGRGTVLRGTFRFVN
;
A
#
# COMPACT_ATOMS: atom_id res chain seq x y z
N MET A 1 21.19 37.95 40.53
CA MET A 1 20.08 37.06 40.92
C MET A 1 19.50 36.46 39.65
N ASN A 2 19.54 35.12 39.53
CA ASN A 2 18.81 34.27 38.56
C ASN A 2 17.27 34.35 38.82
N PRO A 3 16.35 33.81 37.97
CA PRO A 3 16.53 32.69 37.03
C PRO A 3 15.80 32.73 35.65
N LEU A 4 16.28 31.82 34.78
CA LEU A 4 15.61 31.03 33.72
C LEU A 4 14.08 31.16 33.56
N ARG A 5 13.62 31.14 32.31
CA ARG A 5 12.59 30.18 31.83
C ARG A 5 12.49 30.10 30.30
N THR A 6 13.00 29.00 29.77
CA THR A 6 12.61 28.39 28.48
C THR A 6 11.11 28.15 28.47
N ILE A 7 10.42 28.57 27.41
CA ILE A 7 9.04 28.15 27.13
C ILE A 7 9.07 27.39 25.81
N THR A 8 9.09 26.07 25.93
CA THR A 8 8.61 25.12 24.94
C THR A 8 7.15 25.45 24.63
N VAL A 9 6.85 25.78 23.37
CA VAL A 9 5.47 25.69 22.87
C VAL A 9 5.48 24.57 21.84
N GLY A 10 5.17 23.37 22.33
CA GLY A 10 4.91 22.23 21.47
C GLY A 10 3.74 22.58 20.55
N VAL A 11 3.96 22.49 19.24
CA VAL A 11 2.88 22.52 18.28
C VAL A 11 2.13 21.22 18.45
N ALA A 12 1.02 21.28 19.19
CA ALA A 12 0.08 20.19 19.28
C ALA A 12 -0.44 19.91 17.86
N ALA A 13 -0.03 18.78 17.29
CA ALA A 13 -0.66 18.24 16.10
C ALA A 13 -2.09 17.84 16.49
N ALA A 14 -3.03 18.75 16.24
CA ALA A 14 -4.44 18.45 16.35
C ALA A 14 -4.77 17.44 15.23
N VAL A 15 -4.88 16.17 15.61
CA VAL A 15 -5.40 15.12 14.72
C VAL A 15 -6.89 15.37 14.58
N ALA A 16 -7.26 16.24 13.64
CA ALA A 16 -8.64 16.40 13.23
C ALA A 16 -9.05 15.13 12.47
N SER A 17 -9.72 14.22 13.15
CA SER A 17 -10.43 13.10 12.52
C SER A 17 -11.62 13.66 11.75
N VAL A 18 -11.37 14.24 10.58
CA VAL A 18 -12.42 14.53 9.62
C VAL A 18 -12.73 13.21 8.92
N ILE A 19 -13.84 12.58 9.33
CA ILE A 19 -14.45 11.50 8.54
C ILE A 19 -15.08 12.17 7.33
N LEU A 20 -14.26 12.49 6.32
CA LEU A 20 -14.75 12.83 5.00
C LEU A 20 -15.30 11.54 4.41
N ALA A 21 -16.62 11.48 4.20
CA ALA A 21 -17.21 10.54 3.26
C ALA A 21 -16.46 10.72 1.93
N GLN A 22 -15.73 9.69 1.52
CA GLN A 22 -14.94 9.73 0.30
C GLN A 22 -15.92 9.92 -0.87
N PRO A 23 -15.75 10.96 -1.71
CA PRO A 23 -16.56 11.08 -2.91
C PRO A 23 -16.25 9.86 -3.79
N ALA A 24 -17.29 9.14 -4.20
CA ALA A 24 -17.18 8.19 -5.28
C ALA A 24 -16.71 8.90 -6.55
N LEU A 25 -16.04 8.17 -7.44
CA LEU A 25 -15.42 8.55 -8.72
C LEU A 25 -13.91 8.91 -8.58
N ALA A 26 -13.06 7.96 -8.99
CA ALA A 26 -11.59 7.89 -8.89
C ALA A 26 -11.00 7.45 -7.54
N ALA A 27 -11.15 6.16 -7.21
CA ALA A 27 -10.65 5.54 -5.98
C ALA A 27 -9.16 5.18 -6.04
N SER A 28 -8.28 6.14 -6.39
CA SER A 28 -6.83 5.92 -6.24
C SER A 28 -6.45 5.77 -4.77
N PHE A 29 -5.60 4.81 -4.43
CA PHE A 29 -5.14 4.60 -3.06
C PHE A 29 -3.65 4.26 -2.98
N GLN A 30 -3.09 4.45 -1.80
CA GLN A 30 -1.78 3.91 -1.42
C GLN A 30 -1.91 3.26 -0.03
N ARG A 31 -1.33 2.08 0.14
CA ARG A 31 -1.43 1.30 1.38
C ARG A 31 -0.14 0.55 1.67
N ASP A 32 0.32 0.65 2.91
CA ASP A 32 1.44 -0.15 3.42
C ASP A 32 1.00 -1.61 3.65
N VAL A 33 1.81 -2.55 3.17
CA VAL A 33 1.54 -3.99 3.20
C VAL A 33 2.78 -4.77 3.64
N GLY A 34 2.95 -4.90 4.96
CA GLY A 34 4.07 -5.64 5.52
C GLY A 34 5.41 -4.93 5.30
N ASP A 35 6.17 -5.34 4.29
CA ASP A 35 7.50 -4.82 3.91
C ASP A 35 7.49 -4.11 2.56
N GLY A 36 6.41 -3.41 2.26
CA GLY A 36 6.25 -2.71 1.00
C GLY A 36 4.97 -1.88 0.96
N VAL A 37 4.73 -1.30 -0.21
CA VAL A 37 3.59 -0.45 -0.47
C VAL A 37 2.88 -0.89 -1.74
N VAL A 38 1.55 -0.87 -1.69
CA VAL A 38 0.67 -1.07 -2.85
C VAL A 38 0.00 0.25 -3.17
N ARG A 39 0.04 0.64 -4.44
CA ARG A 39 -0.59 1.85 -4.95
C ARG A 39 -1.48 1.50 -6.13
N TYR A 40 -2.70 1.99 -6.12
CA TYR A 40 -3.62 1.92 -7.24
C TYR A 40 -3.86 3.31 -7.80
N ALA A 41 -3.74 3.46 -9.12
CA ALA A 41 -4.04 4.67 -9.85
C ALA A 41 -5.23 4.42 -10.77
N ASP A 42 -6.37 5.02 -10.40
CA ASP A 42 -7.61 4.94 -11.17
C ASP A 42 -7.51 5.42 -12.64
N PRO A 43 -6.91 6.59 -12.95
CA PRO A 43 -6.89 7.10 -14.33
C PRO A 43 -6.13 6.20 -15.31
N THR A 44 -5.23 5.35 -14.82
CA THR A 44 -4.47 4.39 -15.62
C THR A 44 -4.88 2.94 -15.36
N ASN A 45 -5.84 2.70 -14.46
CA ASN A 45 -6.21 1.39 -13.95
C ASN A 45 -5.00 0.54 -13.52
N GLU A 46 -3.97 1.19 -12.99
CA GLU A 46 -2.68 0.56 -12.73
C GLU A 46 -2.52 0.27 -11.24
N LEU A 47 -2.20 -0.98 -10.90
CA LEU A 47 -1.78 -1.38 -9.57
C LEU A 47 -0.27 -1.60 -9.54
N CYS A 48 0.42 -0.82 -8.73
CA CYS A 48 1.85 -0.90 -8.51
C CYS A 48 2.15 -1.44 -7.12
N VAL A 49 3.17 -2.28 -7.05
CA VAL A 49 3.69 -2.86 -5.82
C VAL A 49 5.16 -2.52 -5.73
N ARG A 50 5.62 -2.08 -4.56
CA ARG A 50 7.02 -1.79 -4.30
C ARG A 50 7.45 -2.38 -2.98
N ALA A 51 8.52 -3.15 -2.96
CA ALA A 51 9.18 -3.58 -1.72
C ALA A 51 9.86 -2.38 -1.04
N ASP A 52 9.95 -2.41 0.28
CA ASP A 52 10.64 -1.36 1.01
C ASP A 52 12.16 -1.45 0.82
N ASP A 53 12.78 -0.29 0.65
CA ASP A 53 14.22 -0.18 0.65
C ASP A 53 14.73 -0.32 2.09
N THR A 54 15.28 -1.48 2.39
CA THR A 54 15.70 -1.90 3.72
C THR A 54 17.10 -2.47 3.66
N THR A 55 17.78 -2.53 4.81
CA THR A 55 19.05 -3.26 4.88
C THR A 55 18.80 -4.76 4.72
N GLY A 56 19.12 -5.27 3.53
CA GLY A 56 18.97 -6.69 3.17
C GLY A 56 17.94 -6.92 2.06
N THR A 57 17.61 -8.18 1.82
CA THR A 57 16.66 -8.57 0.76
C THR A 57 15.23 -8.48 1.30
N ALA A 58 14.41 -7.69 0.62
CA ALA A 58 12.96 -7.61 0.83
C ALA A 58 12.22 -7.90 -0.47
N TRP A 59 11.07 -8.56 -0.34
CA TRP A 59 10.13 -8.75 -1.43
C TRP A 59 8.70 -8.64 -0.93
N VAL A 60 7.81 -8.23 -1.82
CA VAL A 60 6.37 -8.21 -1.61
C VAL A 60 5.70 -8.78 -2.85
N GLU A 61 4.74 -9.66 -2.62
CA GLU A 61 3.94 -10.28 -3.65
C GLU A 61 2.47 -10.04 -3.33
N VAL A 62 1.71 -9.69 -4.35
CA VAL A 62 0.31 -9.34 -4.25
C VAL A 62 -0.47 -10.14 -5.27
N THR A 63 -1.51 -10.80 -4.80
CA THR A 63 -2.48 -11.53 -5.62
C THR A 63 -3.80 -10.77 -5.62
N VAL A 64 -4.19 -10.27 -6.78
CA VAL A 64 -5.44 -9.56 -7.00
C VAL A 64 -6.46 -10.52 -7.58
N THR A 65 -7.59 -10.64 -6.90
CA THR A 65 -8.73 -11.45 -7.32
C THR A 65 -9.98 -10.59 -7.39
N ARG A 66 -10.83 -10.87 -8.38
CA ARG A 66 -12.19 -10.35 -8.39
C ARG A 66 -13.13 -11.36 -7.75
N PRO A 67 -13.76 -11.06 -6.60
CA PRO A 67 -14.76 -11.94 -6.01
C PRO A 67 -15.92 -12.17 -6.99
N GLY A 68 -16.34 -13.43 -7.15
CA GLY A 68 -17.49 -13.79 -7.97
C GLY A 68 -17.22 -13.92 -9.48
N VAL A 69 -15.99 -13.68 -9.94
CA VAL A 69 -15.59 -13.95 -11.33
C VAL A 69 -14.56 -15.07 -11.35
N ILE A 70 -14.84 -16.11 -12.13
CA ILE A 70 -13.86 -17.18 -12.41
C ILE A 70 -12.89 -16.60 -13.43
N GLY A 71 -11.70 -16.21 -12.96
CA GLY A 71 -10.64 -15.64 -13.78
C GLY A 71 -9.26 -15.97 -13.23
N ILE A 72 -8.24 -15.79 -14.06
CA ILE A 72 -6.85 -15.93 -13.63
C ILE A 72 -6.53 -14.75 -12.69
N PRO A 73 -6.08 -15.00 -11.45
CA PRO A 73 -5.67 -13.93 -10.55
C PRO A 73 -4.46 -13.20 -11.12
N ILE A 74 -4.40 -11.89 -10.88
CA ILE A 74 -3.24 -11.08 -11.27
C ILE A 74 -2.24 -11.14 -10.11
N VAL A 75 -1.04 -11.68 -10.37
CA VAL A 75 0.04 -11.75 -9.38
C VAL A 75 1.09 -10.71 -9.74
N ILE A 76 1.38 -9.82 -8.81
CA ILE A 76 2.39 -8.75 -8.96
C ILE A 76 3.40 -8.94 -7.84
N ARG A 77 4.67 -9.08 -8.21
CA ARG A 77 5.76 -9.23 -7.25
C ARG A 77 6.82 -8.20 -7.50
N ASP A 78 7.27 -7.59 -6.42
CA ASP A 78 8.38 -6.66 -6.41
C ASP A 78 9.44 -7.11 -5.41
N ASP A 79 10.70 -6.81 -5.72
CA ASP A 79 11.84 -7.12 -4.87
C ASP A 79 12.85 -5.97 -4.89
N ASN A 80 13.32 -5.59 -3.70
CA ASN A 80 14.16 -4.41 -3.51
C ASN A 80 15.57 -4.56 -4.11
N VAL A 81 15.96 -5.76 -4.55
CA VAL A 81 17.29 -6.06 -5.11
C VAL A 81 17.32 -5.94 -6.63
N ARG A 82 16.28 -6.42 -7.33
CA ARG A 82 16.24 -6.41 -8.80
C ARG A 82 15.49 -5.20 -9.37
N HIS A 83 14.61 -4.58 -8.60
CA HIS A 83 13.77 -3.48 -9.08
C HIS A 83 13.92 -2.26 -8.16
N PRO A 84 14.74 -1.26 -8.51
CA PRO A 84 14.80 0.02 -7.79
C PRO A 84 13.55 0.91 -8.03
N GLY A 85 12.44 0.31 -8.46
CA GLY A 85 11.17 0.96 -8.80
C GLY A 85 10.00 0.01 -8.51
N ALA A 86 8.77 0.52 -8.58
CA ALA A 86 7.58 -0.31 -8.36
C ALA A 86 7.30 -1.20 -9.57
N THR A 87 6.93 -2.46 -9.33
CA THR A 87 6.37 -3.35 -10.35
C THR A 87 4.88 -3.09 -10.49
N CYS A 88 4.43 -2.75 -11.71
CA CYS A 88 3.06 -2.36 -11.98
C CYS A 88 2.37 -3.32 -12.94
N ALA A 89 1.07 -3.53 -12.74
CA ALA A 89 0.20 -4.23 -13.69
C ALA A 89 -1.09 -3.44 -13.89
N VAL A 90 -1.55 -3.40 -15.14
CA VAL A 90 -2.85 -2.84 -15.47
C VAL A 90 -3.92 -3.85 -15.05
N LEU A 91 -4.81 -3.43 -14.17
CA LEU A 91 -6.04 -4.13 -13.88
C LEU A 91 -7.00 -3.83 -15.02
N ALA A 92 -7.72 -4.84 -15.51
CA ALA A 92 -8.78 -4.57 -16.45
C ALA A 92 -9.76 -3.59 -15.79
N ALA A 93 -10.05 -2.49 -16.49
CA ALA A 93 -10.90 -1.42 -15.99
C ALA A 93 -12.34 -1.91 -15.93
N PHE A 94 -12.86 -2.09 -14.72
CA PHE A 94 -14.28 -2.34 -14.52
C PHE A 94 -14.72 -1.44 -13.39
N GLU A 95 -15.56 -0.48 -13.74
CA GLU A 95 -16.16 0.44 -12.79
C GLU A 95 -16.98 -0.32 -11.74
N ASP A 96 -17.01 0.22 -10.53
CA ASP A 96 -17.78 -0.28 -9.38
C ASP A 96 -17.45 -1.73 -9.00
N THR A 97 -16.25 -2.19 -9.34
CA THR A 97 -15.83 -3.56 -9.08
C THR A 97 -15.01 -3.63 -7.80
N THR A 98 -15.47 -4.46 -6.85
CA THR A 98 -14.67 -4.78 -5.67
C THR A 98 -13.57 -5.78 -6.03
N TYR A 99 -12.33 -5.44 -5.71
CA TYR A 99 -11.18 -6.34 -5.79
C TYR A 99 -10.78 -6.80 -4.39
N ARG A 100 -10.36 -8.06 -4.29
CA ARG A 100 -9.67 -8.60 -3.12
C ARG A 100 -8.19 -8.70 -3.44
N VAL A 101 -7.38 -8.24 -2.51
CA VAL A 101 -5.93 -8.22 -2.61
C VAL A 101 -5.37 -9.01 -1.45
N ASP A 102 -4.76 -10.15 -1.73
CA ASP A 102 -3.99 -10.93 -0.76
C ASP A 102 -2.51 -10.60 -0.96
N TYR A 103 -1.78 -10.35 0.12
CA TYR A 103 -0.36 -10.03 0.04
C TYR A 103 0.49 -10.95 0.91
N GLU A 104 1.68 -11.23 0.43
CA GLU A 104 2.77 -11.82 1.18
C GLU A 104 3.99 -10.89 1.11
N SER A 105 4.70 -10.72 2.21
CA SER A 105 5.95 -9.95 2.21
C SER A 105 7.00 -10.62 3.06
N TYR A 106 8.26 -10.36 2.75
CA TYR A 106 9.40 -10.88 3.48
C TYR A 106 10.49 -9.83 3.51
N TRP A 107 11.19 -9.77 4.64
CA TRP A 107 12.42 -9.03 4.78
C TRP A 107 13.44 -9.88 5.54
N SER A 108 14.68 -9.95 5.02
CA SER A 108 15.75 -10.77 5.59
C SER A 108 16.11 -10.37 7.02
N GLY A 109 15.94 -9.10 7.42
CA GLY A 109 16.20 -8.67 8.79
C GLY A 109 15.18 -9.21 9.80
N ARG A 110 13.96 -9.54 9.35
CA ARG A 110 12.94 -10.21 10.17
C ARG A 110 13.00 -11.72 10.09
N GLY A 111 13.41 -12.26 8.94
CA GLY A 111 13.50 -13.71 8.68
C GLY A 111 12.14 -14.44 8.66
N THR A 112 11.03 -13.72 8.57
CA THR A 112 9.67 -14.28 8.57
C THR A 112 8.79 -13.62 7.49
N VAL A 113 7.85 -14.39 6.97
CA VAL A 113 6.87 -13.94 5.96
C VAL A 113 5.65 -13.35 6.66
N LEU A 114 5.28 -12.12 6.31
CA LEU A 114 4.00 -11.53 6.69
C LEU A 114 2.96 -11.80 5.61
N ARG A 115 1.71 -11.94 6.04
CA ARG A 115 0.56 -12.16 5.16
C ARG A 115 -0.59 -11.28 5.59
N GLY A 116 -1.39 -10.86 4.63
CA GLY A 116 -2.65 -10.20 4.93
C GLY A 116 -3.53 -10.05 3.70
N THR A 117 -4.66 -9.39 3.92
CA THR A 117 -5.67 -9.23 2.87
C THR A 117 -6.37 -7.89 3.04
N PHE A 118 -6.74 -7.28 1.93
CA PHE A 118 -7.61 -6.11 1.93
C PHE A 118 -8.49 -6.08 0.68
N ARG A 119 -9.45 -5.16 0.68
CA ARG A 119 -10.36 -4.93 -0.45
C ARG A 119 -10.36 -3.47 -0.82
N PHE A 120 -10.59 -3.20 -2.09
CA PHE A 120 -10.82 -1.86 -2.62
C PHE A 120 -11.85 -1.94 -3.75
N VAL A 121 -12.46 -0.80 -4.09
CA VAL A 121 -13.38 -0.66 -5.23
C VAL A 121 -12.67 0.22 -6.25
N ASN A 122 -12.73 -0.16 -7.53
CA ASN A 122 -12.36 0.67 -8.68
C ASN A 122 -13.56 1.57 -8.99
#